data_AF-A0A3A4ZRB7-F1
#
_entry.id   AF-A0A3A4ZRB7-F1
#
_cell.length_a   1.000
_cell.length_b   1.000
_cell.length_c   1.000
_cell.angle_alpha   90.00
_cell.angle_beta   90.00
_cell.angle_gamma   90.00
#
_symmetry.space_group_name_H-M   'P 1'
#
loop_
_entity.id
_entity.type
_entity.pdbx_description
1 polymer ?
#
loop_
_entity_poly.entity_id
_entity_poly.type
_entity_poly.pdbx_seq_one_letter_code
_entity_poly.pdbx_strand_id
1 'polypeptide(L)'
;MATTSFLSKEIQVSGLSYFPECRWREAIIHYLFGIWGNRLNVICRPKIRFGHIVLQLKDGQYNAYRDSWYENNSPPTIGRSYQLVVDGTDKNAVEVGLASFVKNGSIKMLVIVIKPEAQFYLWKLKRRGKYGVSGNQLPKLT
;
A
#
# COMPACT_ATOMS: atom_id res chain seq x y z
N MET A 1 27.99 -4.20 -17.60
CA MET A 1 27.43 -2.86 -17.32
C MET A 1 26.08 -3.06 -16.66
N ALA A 2 25.96 -2.75 -15.37
CA ALA A 2 24.73 -2.94 -14.61
C ALA A 2 23.89 -1.67 -14.71
N THR A 3 22.75 -1.75 -15.40
CA THR A 3 21.71 -0.72 -15.36
C THR A 3 20.94 -0.86 -14.05
N THR A 4 21.46 -0.25 -12.98
CA THR A 4 20.71 -0.05 -11.74
C THR A 4 19.55 0.93 -12.00
N SER A 5 18.35 0.39 -12.22
CA SER A 5 17.14 1.22 -12.22
C SER A 5 16.99 1.85 -10.83
N PHE A 6 17.03 3.18 -10.77
CA PHE A 6 16.74 3.99 -9.59
C PHE A 6 15.27 3.80 -9.17
N LEU A 7 15.00 2.69 -8.50
CA LEU A 7 13.74 2.49 -7.81
C LEU A 7 13.79 3.25 -6.49
N SER A 8 13.28 4.47 -6.56
CA SER A 8 12.87 5.32 -5.45
C SER A 8 12.73 4.55 -4.13
N LYS A 9 13.68 4.75 -3.21
CA LYS A 9 13.60 4.31 -1.80
C LYS A 9 12.56 5.12 -1.00
N GLU A 10 11.54 5.62 -1.68
CA GLU A 10 10.55 6.55 -1.18
C GLU A 10 9.14 6.08 -1.50
N ILE A 11 8.25 6.39 -0.57
CA ILE A 11 6.81 6.21 -0.65
C ILE A 11 6.22 7.56 -1.01
N GLN A 12 5.50 7.61 -2.13
CA GLN A 12 4.89 8.82 -2.62
C GLN A 12 3.42 8.86 -2.22
N VAL A 13 2.97 9.94 -1.59
CA VAL A 13 1.55 10.19 -1.25
C VAL A 13 1.04 11.31 -2.13
N SER A 14 -0.01 11.02 -2.91
CA SER A 14 -0.71 11.91 -3.84
C SER A 14 0.14 12.63 -4.88
N GLY A 15 1.43 12.28 -5.00
CA GLY A 15 2.38 12.98 -5.86
C GLY A 15 2.98 14.25 -5.25
N LEU A 16 2.65 14.57 -3.99
CA LEU A 16 2.99 15.84 -3.35
C LEU A 16 3.89 15.65 -2.11
N SER A 17 3.77 14.51 -1.43
CA SER A 17 4.59 14.18 -0.27
C SER A 17 5.41 12.92 -0.54
N TYR A 18 6.67 12.93 -0.11
CA TYR A 18 7.62 11.83 -0.28
C TYR A 18 8.16 11.44 1.09
N PHE A 19 8.13 10.15 1.39
CA PHE A 19 8.61 9.60 2.65
C PHE A 19 9.66 8.54 2.36
N PRO A 20 10.81 8.51 3.06
CA PRO A 20 11.73 7.39 2.92
C PRO A 20 11.02 6.09 3.35
N GLU A 21 11.34 4.97 2.70
CA GLU A 21 10.72 3.65 2.99
C GLU A 21 10.76 3.28 4.48
N CYS A 22 11.81 3.68 5.20
CA CYS A 22 11.94 3.42 6.64
C CYS A 22 10.82 4.08 7.48
N ARG A 23 10.15 5.10 6.93
CA ARG A 23 9.02 5.84 7.50
C ARG A 23 7.67 5.45 6.88
N TRP A 24 7.54 4.24 6.34
CA TRP A 24 6.29 3.76 5.72
C TRP A 24 5.04 3.89 6.60
N ARG A 25 5.18 3.71 7.91
CA ARG A 25 4.07 3.90 8.86
C ARG A 25 3.53 5.33 8.82
N GLU A 26 4.45 6.29 8.76
CA GLU A 26 4.11 7.70 8.72
C GLU A 26 3.48 8.09 7.38
N ALA A 27 3.98 7.54 6.27
CA ALA A 27 3.36 7.76 4.97
C ALA A 27 1.89 7.31 4.95
N ILE A 28 1.59 6.14 5.54
CA ILE A 28 0.21 5.65 5.68
C ILE A 28 -0.62 6.57 6.59
N ILE A 29 -0.08 6.98 7.74
CA ILE A 29 -0.79 7.89 8.65
C ILE A 29 -1.06 9.24 7.98
N HIS A 30 -0.08 9.80 7.26
CA HIS A 30 -0.22 11.04 6.52
C HIS A 30 -1.32 10.94 5.46
N TYR A 31 -1.33 9.84 4.70
CA TYR A 31 -2.39 9.55 3.74
C TYR A 31 -3.76 9.51 4.43
N LEU A 32 -3.93 8.71 5.49
CA LEU A 32 -5.20 8.55 6.21
C LEU A 32 -5.70 9.87 6.81
N PHE A 33 -4.83 10.65 7.46
CA PHE A 33 -5.21 11.98 7.98
C PHE A 33 -5.55 12.97 6.87
N GLY A 34 -4.95 12.83 5.69
CA GLY A 34 -5.33 13.60 4.53
C GLY A 34 -6.75 13.26 4.04
N ILE A 35 -7.09 11.97 4.00
CA ILE A 35 -8.43 11.49 3.61
C ILE A 35 -9.48 11.91 4.64
N TRP A 36 -9.27 11.59 5.92
CA TRP A 36 -10.24 11.88 6.98
C TRP A 36 -10.40 13.37 7.26
N GLY A 37 -9.30 14.13 7.14
CA GLY A 37 -9.29 15.59 7.35
C GLY A 37 -9.61 16.40 6.09
N ASN A 38 -10.01 15.77 4.98
CA ASN A 38 -10.31 16.40 3.71
C ASN A 38 -9.22 17.38 3.23
N ARG A 39 -7.94 17.01 3.36
CA ARG A 39 -6.80 17.88 3.05
C ARG A 39 -6.53 17.87 1.54
N LEU A 40 -6.51 19.05 0.92
CA LEU A 40 -6.33 19.22 -0.53
C LEU A 40 -5.09 18.51 -1.09
N ASN A 41 -3.98 18.52 -0.35
CA ASN A 41 -2.73 17.86 -0.74
C ASN A 41 -2.83 16.31 -0.77
N VAL A 42 -3.96 15.74 -0.35
CA VAL A 42 -4.23 14.31 -0.44
C VAL A 42 -5.47 14.04 -1.30
N ILE A 43 -6.60 14.70 -1.04
CA ILE A 43 -7.89 14.40 -1.67
C ILE A 43 -7.97 14.74 -3.16
N CYS A 44 -7.13 15.66 -3.66
CA CYS A 44 -7.15 16.02 -5.09
C CYS A 44 -6.74 14.83 -5.98
N ARG A 45 -5.95 13.90 -5.40
CA ARG A 45 -5.49 12.68 -6.06
C ARG A 45 -5.12 11.63 -5.00
N PRO A 46 -6.11 11.01 -4.33
CA PRO A 46 -5.86 10.20 -3.15
C PRO A 46 -5.22 8.86 -3.56
N LYS A 47 -3.89 8.83 -3.54
CA LYS A 47 -3.10 7.64 -3.83
C LYS A 47 -1.87 7.56 -2.93
N ILE A 48 -1.43 6.34 -2.66
CA ILE A 48 -0.16 6.05 -1.99
C ILE A 48 0.60 5.01 -2.81
N ARG A 49 1.85 5.29 -3.14
CA ARG A 49 2.72 4.42 -3.93
C ARG A 49 3.80 3.84 -3.04
N PHE A 50 3.85 2.51 -2.98
CA PHE A 50 4.89 1.73 -2.32
C PHE A 50 5.79 1.11 -3.38
N GLY A 51 6.89 1.78 -3.73
CA GLY A 51 7.74 1.37 -4.84
C GLY A 51 6.93 1.24 -6.13
N HIS A 52 6.74 0.01 -6.60
CA HIS A 52 6.06 -0.31 -7.85
C HIS A 52 4.54 -0.44 -7.76
N ILE A 53 3.96 -0.41 -6.57
CA ILE A 53 2.53 -0.64 -6.39
C ILE A 53 1.86 0.63 -5.90
N VAL A 54 0.79 1.02 -6.59
CA VAL A 54 -0.02 2.19 -6.27
C VAL A 54 -1.36 1.71 -5.74
N LEU A 55 -1.72 2.16 -4.54
CA LEU A 55 -3.07 2.07 -4.00
C LEU A 55 -3.74 3.43 -4.19
N GLN A 56 -4.91 3.48 -4.81
CA GLN A 56 -5.62 4.70 -5.15
C GLN A 56 -7.09 4.60 -4.77
N LEU A 57 -7.60 5.61 -4.06
CA LEU A 57 -9.03 5.81 -3.87
C LEU A 57 -9.59 6.53 -5.11
N LYS A 58 -10.62 5.97 -5.74
CA LYS A 58 -11.31 6.57 -6.89
C LYS A 58 -12.78 6.18 -6.82
N ASP A 59 -13.67 7.15 -7.01
CA ASP A 59 -15.13 6.93 -7.03
C ASP A 59 -15.65 6.19 -5.78
N GLY A 60 -15.03 6.47 -4.62
CA GLY A 60 -15.38 5.86 -3.34
C GLY A 60 -14.82 4.46 -3.10
N GLN A 61 -13.99 3.92 -3.99
CA GLN A 61 -13.43 2.57 -3.88
C GLN A 61 -11.91 2.55 -4.03
N TYR A 62 -11.25 1.60 -3.37
CA TYR A 62 -9.81 1.43 -3.50
C TYR A 62 -9.48 0.51 -4.68
N ASN A 63 -8.60 1.01 -5.54
CA ASN A 63 -8.01 0.28 -6.65
C ASN A 63 -6.51 0.14 -6.41
N ALA A 64 -5.90 -0.95 -6.87
CA ALA A 64 -4.46 -1.11 -6.83
C ALA A 64 -3.90 -1.42 -8.23
N TYR A 65 -2.73 -0.85 -8.52
CA TYR A 65 -2.05 -0.95 -9.80
C TYR A 65 -0.59 -1.29 -9.58
N ARG A 66 0.02 -2.00 -10.53
CA ARG A 66 1.47 -2.22 -10.56
C ARG A 66 2.11 -1.45 -11.71
N ASP A 67 3.34 -0.99 -11.52
CA ASP A 67 4.14 -0.47 -12.62
C ASP A 67 4.41 -1.59 -13.65
N SER A 68 4.48 -1.21 -14.93
CA SER A 68 4.44 -2.13 -16.08
C SER A 68 5.59 -3.15 -16.20
N TRP A 69 6.68 -2.89 -15.47
CA TRP A 69 7.97 -3.57 -15.49
C TRP A 69 8.26 -4.35 -14.20
N TYR A 70 7.32 -4.37 -13.25
CA TYR A 70 7.46 -5.12 -12.01
C TYR A 70 6.95 -6.55 -12.16
N GLU A 71 7.84 -7.52 -11.94
CA GLU A 71 7.46 -8.91 -11.77
C GLU A 71 6.96 -9.12 -10.34
N ASN A 72 5.80 -9.77 -10.20
CA ASN A 72 5.16 -9.98 -8.91
C ASN A 72 6.04 -10.89 -8.03
N ASN A 73 6.58 -10.33 -6.95
CA ASN A 73 7.14 -11.15 -5.89
C ASN A 73 6.00 -11.83 -5.10
N SER A 74 6.03 -13.15 -4.95
CA SER A 74 5.04 -13.82 -4.10
C SER A 74 5.12 -13.29 -2.65
N PRO A 75 4.00 -12.94 -2.01
CA PRO A 75 4.01 -12.57 -0.61
C PRO A 75 4.52 -13.75 0.25
N PRO A 76 5.18 -13.50 1.39
CA PRO A 76 5.64 -14.57 2.26
C PRO A 76 4.45 -15.33 2.87
N THR A 77 4.61 -16.63 3.08
CA THR A 77 3.63 -17.42 3.85
C THR A 77 3.65 -16.96 5.30
N ILE A 78 2.58 -16.30 5.75
CA ILE A 78 2.36 -15.84 7.12
C ILE A 78 1.14 -16.58 7.69
N GLY A 79 1.20 -17.01 8.95
CA GLY A 79 0.06 -17.69 9.60
C GLY A 79 -1.21 -16.82 9.57
N ARG A 80 -2.38 -17.42 9.33
CA ARG A 80 -3.66 -16.69 9.16
C ARG A 80 -4.00 -15.75 10.32
N SER A 81 -3.64 -16.11 11.55
CA SER A 81 -3.85 -15.29 12.76
C SER A 81 -3.08 -13.97 12.76
N TYR A 82 -2.09 -13.81 11.86
CA TYR A 82 -1.30 -12.60 11.71
C TYR A 82 -1.65 -11.80 10.46
N GLN A 83 -2.67 -12.23 9.72
CA GLN A 83 -3.16 -11.57 8.51
C GLN A 83 -4.44 -10.79 8.83
N LEU A 84 -4.53 -9.57 8.28
CA LEU A 84 -5.77 -8.82 8.22
C LEU A 84 -6.18 -8.75 6.75
N VAL A 85 -7.35 -9.29 6.42
CA VAL A 85 -7.92 -9.24 5.07
C VAL A 85 -9.06 -8.24 5.08
N VAL A 86 -9.07 -7.33 4.12
CA VAL A 86 -10.11 -6.30 3.96
C VAL A 86 -10.60 -6.24 2.53
N ASP A 87 -11.87 -5.87 2.36
CA ASP A 87 -12.50 -5.65 1.07
C ASP A 87 -12.09 -4.27 0.52
N GLY A 88 -11.53 -4.23 -0.68
CA GLY A 88 -11.12 -3.01 -1.37
C GLY A 88 -12.28 -2.15 -1.86
N THR A 89 -13.48 -2.73 -2.01
CA THR A 89 -14.70 -2.00 -2.40
C THR A 89 -15.31 -1.24 -1.22
N ASP A 90 -15.03 -1.65 0.02
CA ASP A 90 -15.39 -0.91 1.23
C ASP A 90 -14.25 0.04 1.63
N LYS A 91 -14.44 1.32 1.30
CA LYS A 91 -13.53 2.41 1.67
C LYS A 91 -13.15 2.38 3.15
N ASN A 92 -14.14 2.20 4.03
CA ASN A 92 -13.92 2.25 5.47
C ASN A 92 -13.11 1.02 5.94
N ALA A 93 -13.39 -0.16 5.39
CA ALA A 93 -12.62 -1.37 5.70
C ALA A 93 -11.13 -1.20 5.33
N VAL A 94 -10.83 -0.59 4.17
CA VAL A 94 -9.45 -0.32 3.77
C VAL A 94 -8.77 0.69 4.69
N GLU A 95 -9.43 1.78 5.03
CA GLU A 95 -8.86 2.83 5.88
C GLU A 95 -8.60 2.34 7.31
N VAL A 96 -9.57 1.64 7.90
CA VAL A 96 -9.42 0.99 9.20
C VAL A 96 -8.36 -0.11 9.14
N GLY A 97 -8.29 -0.85 8.03
CA GLY A 97 -7.29 -1.89 7.80
C GLY A 97 -5.87 -1.35 7.76
N LEU A 98 -5.64 -0.25 7.03
CA LEU A 98 -4.37 0.46 6.99
C LEU A 98 -3.99 1.01 8.38
N ALA A 99 -4.93 1.64 9.08
CA ALA A 99 -4.69 2.17 10.43
C ALA A 99 -4.31 1.05 11.42
N SER A 100 -5.06 -0.05 11.39
CA SER A 100 -4.83 -1.23 12.23
C SER A 100 -3.50 -1.88 11.90
N PHE A 101 -3.17 -2.04 10.61
CA PHE A 101 -1.89 -2.56 10.18
C PHE A 101 -0.71 -1.73 10.70
N VAL A 102 -0.82 -0.40 10.70
CA VAL A 102 0.25 0.47 11.22
C VAL A 102 0.40 0.33 12.74
N LYS A 103 -0.72 0.35 13.48
CA LYS A 103 -0.74 0.45 14.96
C LYS A 103 -0.60 -0.90 15.66
N ASN A 104 -1.26 -1.94 15.17
CA ASN A 104 -1.32 -3.23 15.83
C ASN A 104 -0.08 -4.08 15.49
N GLY A 105 0.78 -4.33 16.49
CA GLY A 105 1.99 -5.12 16.35
C GLY A 105 1.77 -6.58 15.98
N SER A 106 0.60 -7.14 16.32
CA SER A 106 0.24 -8.53 16.03
C SER A 106 -0.09 -8.76 14.57
N ILE A 107 -0.64 -7.77 13.87
CA ILE A 107 -0.88 -7.86 12.42
C ILE A 107 0.47 -7.80 11.71
N LYS A 108 0.84 -8.85 10.99
CA LYS A 108 2.09 -8.94 10.22
C LYS A 108 1.87 -8.74 8.73
N MET A 109 0.67 -9.02 8.22
CA MET A 109 0.29 -8.81 6.82
C MET A 109 -1.10 -8.15 6.75
N LEU A 110 -1.23 -7.18 5.86
CA LEU A 110 -2.50 -6.65 5.38
C LEU A 110 -2.71 -7.14 3.94
N VAL A 111 -3.89 -7.67 3.68
CA VAL A 111 -4.35 -8.08 2.35
C VAL A 111 -5.56 -7.23 2.01
N ILE A 112 -5.48 -6.46 0.94
CA ILE A 112 -6.60 -5.70 0.40
C ILE A 112 -7.08 -6.42 -0.85
N VAL A 113 -8.29 -6.96 -0.80
CA VAL A 113 -8.92 -7.68 -1.91
C VAL A 113 -9.58 -6.65 -2.83
N ILE A 114 -8.94 -6.32 -3.95
CA ILE A 114 -9.47 -5.35 -4.92
C ILE A 114 -10.59 -5.99 -5.73
N LYS A 115 -10.36 -7.23 -6.15
CA LYS A 115 -11.31 -8.17 -6.77
C LYS A 115 -10.93 -9.58 -6.32
N PRO A 116 -11.80 -10.60 -6.47
CA PRO A 116 -11.49 -11.97 -6.02
C PRO A 116 -10.09 -12.47 -6.46
N GLU A 117 -9.72 -12.16 -7.70
CA GLU A 117 -8.46 -12.52 -8.34
C GLU A 117 -7.32 -11.51 -8.14
N ALA A 118 -7.65 -10.26 -7.79
CA ALA A 118 -6.70 -9.14 -7.71
C ALA A 118 -6.52 -8.67 -6.26
N GLN A 119 -5.33 -8.89 -5.71
CA GLN A 119 -5.04 -8.62 -4.30
C GLN A 119 -3.80 -7.77 -4.14
N PHE A 120 -3.83 -6.85 -3.18
CA PHE A 120 -2.70 -6.08 -2.74
C PHE A 120 -2.22 -6.57 -1.37
N TYR A 121 -0.93 -6.84 -1.25
CA TYR A 121 -0.30 -7.34 -0.03
C TYR A 121 0.69 -6.32 0.50
N LEU A 122 0.64 -6.09 1.80
CA LEU A 122 1.60 -5.30 2.54
C LEU A 122 1.98 -6.04 3.82
N TRP A 123 3.27 -6.28 4.06
CA TRP A 123 3.72 -7.01 5.25
C TRP A 123 4.90 -6.35 5.96
N LYS A 124 5.01 -6.62 7.25
CA LYS A 124 6.11 -6.14 8.10
C LYS A 124 7.30 -7.10 7.99
N LEU A 125 8.49 -6.58 7.70
CA LEU A 125 9.71 -7.37 7.73
C LEU A 125 10.27 -7.45 9.16
N LYS A 126 11.08 -8.47 9.45
CA LYS A 126 11.70 -8.67 10.78
C LYS A 126 12.51 -7.45 11.24
N ARG A 127 13.17 -6.76 10.31
CA ARG A 127 13.94 -5.55 10.59
C ARG A 127 13.00 -4.36 10.82
N ARG A 128 13.14 -3.68 11.96
CA ARG A 128 12.36 -2.48 12.29
C ARG A 128 12.43 -1.44 11.16
N GLY A 129 11.28 -0.87 10.83
CA GLY A 129 11.15 0.15 9.79
C GLY A 129 11.13 -0.41 8.36
N LYS A 130 11.26 -1.73 8.15
CA LYS A 130 11.14 -2.33 6.83
C LYS A 130 9.77 -2.98 6.62
N TYR A 131 9.31 -2.93 5.38
CA TYR A 131 8.09 -3.59 4.92
C TYR A 131 8.36 -4.27 3.58
N GLY A 132 7.48 -5.16 3.17
CA GLY A 132 7.43 -5.67 1.81
C GLY A 132 6.04 -5.48 1.23
N VAL A 133 5.98 -5.46 -0.09
CA VAL A 133 4.75 -5.18 -0.84
C VAL A 133 4.67 -6.08 -2.07
N SER A 134 3.46 -6.52 -2.40
CA SER A 134 3.20 -7.30 -3.60
C SER A 134 1.77 -7.07 -4.09
N GLY A 135 1.54 -7.38 -5.36
CA GLY A 135 0.22 -7.44 -5.96
C GLY A 135 0.05 -8.78 -6.64
N ASN A 136 -1.08 -9.45 -6.46
CA ASN A 136 -1.48 -10.56 -7.30
C ASN A 136 -2.48 -10.05 -8.34
N GLN A 137 -2.26 -10.42 -9.62
CA GLN A 137 -3.07 -10.05 -10.78
C GLN A 137 -3.52 -8.57 -10.85
N LEU A 138 -2.70 -7.64 -10.32
CA LEU A 138 -3.02 -6.22 -10.40
C LEU A 138 -2.90 -5.70 -11.85
N PRO A 139 -3.79 -4.81 -12.28
CA PRO A 139 -3.67 -4.13 -13.56
C PRO A 139 -2.38 -3.31 -13.64
N LYS A 140 -1.84 -3.14 -14.85
CA LYS A 140 -0.71 -2.23 -15.08
C LYS A 140 -1.19 -0.79 -14.96
N LEU A 141 -0.38 0.05 -14.32
CA LEU A 141 -0.57 1.49 -14.34
C LEU A 141 -0.25 1.99 -15.77
N THR A 142 -1.28 2.42 -16.48
CA THR A 142 -1.22 3.12 -17.78
C THR A 142 -0.87 4.58 -17.61
#